data_AF-A0A2K3MX36-F1
#
_entry.id   AF-A0A2K3MX36-F1
#
_cell.length_a   1.000
_cell.length_b   1.000
_cell.length_c   1.000
_cell.angle_alpha   90.00
_cell.angle_beta   90.00
_cell.angle_gamma   90.00
#
_symmetry.space_group_name_H-M   'P 1'
#
loop_
_entity.id
_entity.type
_entity.pdbx_description
1 polymer ?
#
loop_
_entity_poly.entity_id
_entity_poly.type
_entity_poly.pdbx_seq_one_letter_code
_entity_poly.pdbx_strand_id
1 'polypeptide(L)'
;TGAVYATFTSVQPPNGISFFGSLSGRASDGRLIIDYITEELKLPYLSAYLNSVGSNYRHGANFAVGGASIRPGGYSPINLGLQVSQFILFKSHSNILFNQLSDNRTEPPFRSGLPRNEEFSKALYTIDIGQNDLAIGLQHTSEDQVISSIPDILSQFSQAVQQLYNEGARVFWIHNVGPIGCLPYDYIYYQHKEGNLDANGCVKPHNEIAQEFNRQLKDQVFQLRRKFSLAKFTYVDVYTAKYKLISNARSLGFASPLEFCCGSYYGYHINCGKKAIINGTIYGNPCKNPSQHISWDGIHYSQAANQWVAKQILYGFFSDPSVSIEKAYTGTVYATFTGVQPPNGISFFGNISGRASDGRLIIDFIAEELKLPYLSAYLNSVGSNYRHGANFAVGGASIRPGGYSPFHLGLQ
;
A
#
# COMPACT_ATOMS: atom_id res chain seq x y z
N THR A 1 12.25 1.77 -5.38
CA THR A 1 12.36 1.48 -3.93
C THR A 1 13.80 1.09 -3.65
N GLY A 2 14.27 1.32 -2.42
CA GLY A 2 15.69 1.19 -2.08
C GLY A 2 16.31 -0.20 -2.31
N ALA A 3 15.51 -1.27 -2.41
CA ALA A 3 16.04 -2.61 -2.68
C ALA A 3 16.73 -2.74 -4.05
N VAL A 4 16.20 -2.10 -5.11
CA VAL A 4 16.89 -2.08 -6.42
C VAL A 4 18.24 -1.37 -6.31
N TYR A 5 18.25 -0.24 -5.59
CA TYR A 5 19.46 0.52 -5.31
C TYR A 5 20.51 -0.31 -4.56
N ALA A 6 20.07 -1.09 -3.58
CA ALA A 6 20.95 -1.93 -2.77
C ALA A 6 21.44 -3.20 -3.48
N THR A 7 20.80 -3.64 -4.56
CA THR A 7 21.09 -4.95 -5.19
C THR A 7 21.56 -4.91 -6.63
N PHE A 8 20.98 -4.06 -7.48
CA PHE A 8 21.22 -4.13 -8.93
C PHE A 8 21.94 -2.89 -9.46
N THR A 9 21.26 -1.75 -9.39
CA THR A 9 21.77 -0.49 -9.94
C THR A 9 21.24 0.67 -9.11
N SER A 10 22.09 1.67 -8.90
CA SER A 10 21.70 2.86 -8.17
C SER A 10 20.71 3.69 -8.98
N VAL A 11 19.58 4.04 -8.35
CA VAL A 11 18.66 5.07 -8.85
C VAL A 11 19.42 6.40 -8.87
N GLN A 12 19.78 6.85 -10.07
CA GLN A 12 20.62 8.03 -10.28
C GLN A 12 19.81 9.33 -10.23
N PRO A 13 20.47 10.48 -9.97
CA PRO A 13 19.90 11.78 -10.27
C PRO A 13 19.37 11.80 -11.73
N PRO A 14 18.24 12.46 -11.99
CA PRO A 14 17.55 13.45 -11.16
C PRO A 14 16.43 12.89 -10.26
N ASN A 15 16.38 11.60 -10.00
CA ASN A 15 15.40 11.06 -9.05
C ASN A 15 15.63 11.60 -7.63
N GLY A 16 14.56 11.94 -6.91
CA GLY A 16 14.60 12.49 -5.55
C GLY A 16 14.85 14.01 -5.42
N ILE A 17 14.99 14.74 -6.53
CA ILE A 17 15.31 16.19 -6.56
C ILE A 17 14.31 17.08 -5.81
N SER A 18 13.03 16.71 -5.75
CA SER A 18 11.95 17.54 -5.20
C SER A 18 11.82 17.46 -3.68
N PHE A 19 12.51 16.54 -3.01
CA PHE A 19 12.38 16.37 -1.55
C PHE A 19 13.63 15.85 -0.86
N PHE A 20 14.23 14.79 -1.38
CA PHE A 20 15.37 14.15 -0.71
C PHE A 20 16.69 14.86 -1.00
N GLY A 21 16.78 15.60 -2.11
CA GLY A 21 17.97 16.36 -2.53
C GLY A 21 19.23 15.50 -2.73
N SER A 22 19.09 14.18 -2.72
CA SER A 22 20.17 13.17 -2.70
C SER A 22 19.64 11.82 -3.20
N LEU A 23 20.50 10.80 -3.24
CA LEU A 23 20.17 9.42 -3.67
C LEU A 23 19.09 8.82 -2.75
N SER A 24 17.83 8.89 -3.20
CA SER A 24 16.66 8.48 -2.40
C SER A 24 16.25 7.02 -2.60
N GLY A 25 16.76 6.34 -3.64
CA GLY A 25 16.34 4.99 -4.04
C GLY A 25 14.90 4.91 -4.59
N ARG A 26 14.26 6.06 -4.88
CA ARG A 26 12.86 6.15 -5.33
C ARG A 26 12.82 6.52 -6.80
N ALA A 27 12.06 5.77 -7.61
CA ALA A 27 11.84 6.06 -9.02
C ALA A 27 10.74 7.13 -9.13
N SER A 28 11.07 8.35 -8.75
CA SER A 28 10.21 9.54 -8.73
C SER A 28 11.10 10.76 -8.49
N ASP A 29 10.60 11.97 -8.74
CA ASP A 29 11.28 13.20 -8.33
C ASP A 29 11.30 13.37 -6.80
N GLY A 30 10.52 12.61 -6.04
CA GLY A 30 10.51 12.71 -4.58
C GLY A 30 9.83 11.54 -3.89
N ARG A 31 8.92 11.87 -2.96
CA ARG A 31 8.17 10.92 -2.13
C ARG A 31 7.21 10.05 -2.94
N LEU A 32 7.12 8.79 -2.53
CA LEU A 32 6.18 7.80 -3.02
C LEU A 32 4.96 7.70 -2.10
N ILE A 33 3.92 6.98 -2.50
CA ILE A 33 2.73 6.72 -1.66
C ILE A 33 3.11 6.15 -0.29
N ILE A 34 4.09 5.24 -0.22
CA ILE A 34 4.56 4.67 1.06
C ILE A 34 5.17 5.71 2.00
N ASP A 35 5.79 6.77 1.47
CA ASP A 35 6.33 7.85 2.30
C ASP A 35 5.20 8.67 2.90
N TYR A 36 4.14 8.95 2.12
CA TYR A 36 2.92 9.59 2.63
C TYR A 36 2.16 8.71 3.63
N ILE A 37 2.18 7.38 3.47
CA ILE A 37 1.67 6.44 4.48
C ILE A 37 2.42 6.63 5.80
N THR A 38 3.75 6.67 5.78
CA THR A 38 4.54 6.85 7.00
C THR A 38 4.33 8.23 7.63
N GLU A 39 4.18 9.29 6.83
CA GLU A 39 3.86 10.63 7.32
C GLU A 39 2.50 10.66 8.04
N GLU A 40 1.46 10.09 7.42
CA GLU A 40 0.12 10.01 8.01
C GLU A 40 0.13 9.22 9.32
N LEU A 41 0.85 8.09 9.35
CA LEU A 41 1.00 7.27 10.56
C LEU A 41 2.01 7.82 11.57
N LYS A 42 2.65 8.97 11.30
CA LYS A 42 3.70 9.60 12.13
C LYS A 42 4.88 8.66 12.41
N LEU A 43 5.24 7.86 11.42
CA LEU A 43 6.37 6.93 11.44
C LEU A 43 7.55 7.51 10.64
N PRO A 44 8.79 7.12 10.97
CA PRO A 44 9.94 7.44 10.13
C PRO A 44 9.82 6.74 8.77
N TYR A 45 10.47 7.30 7.74
CA TYR A 45 10.56 6.64 6.43
C TYR A 45 11.23 5.28 6.53
N LEU A 46 10.67 4.30 5.83
CA LEU A 46 11.14 2.93 5.90
C LEU A 46 12.49 2.75 5.19
N SER A 47 13.40 2.04 5.84
CA SER A 47 14.63 1.53 5.22
C SER A 47 14.31 0.33 4.33
N ALA A 48 14.95 0.22 3.17
CA ALA A 48 14.87 -1.00 2.39
C ALA A 48 15.61 -2.13 3.10
N TYR A 49 15.04 -3.35 3.11
CA TYR A 49 15.61 -4.48 3.87
C TYR A 49 17.03 -4.89 3.44
N LEU A 50 17.44 -4.51 2.22
CA LEU A 50 18.77 -4.80 1.65
C LEU A 50 19.79 -3.69 1.90
N ASN A 51 19.40 -2.56 2.52
CA ASN A 51 20.33 -1.49 2.83
C ASN A 51 21.35 -1.97 3.88
N SER A 52 22.64 -1.88 3.54
CA SER A 52 23.75 -2.35 4.39
C SER A 52 24.16 -1.37 5.48
N VAL A 53 23.99 -0.06 5.29
CA VAL A 53 24.47 0.99 6.20
C VAL A 53 23.36 1.99 6.50
N GLY A 54 23.26 2.44 7.76
CA GLY A 54 22.34 3.50 8.19
C GLY A 54 20.87 3.08 8.31
N SER A 55 20.57 1.79 8.12
CA SER A 55 19.22 1.26 8.22
C SER A 55 18.73 1.22 9.67
N ASN A 56 17.47 1.59 9.85
CA ASN A 56 16.75 1.40 11.10
C ASN A 56 15.41 0.73 10.78
N TYR A 57 15.17 -0.43 11.39
CA TYR A 57 13.99 -1.25 11.16
C TYR A 57 13.01 -1.27 12.34
N ARG A 58 13.27 -0.45 13.37
CA ARG A 58 12.46 -0.38 14.59
C ARG A 58 10.98 -0.14 14.30
N HIS A 59 10.69 0.64 13.26
CA HIS A 59 9.33 1.02 12.85
C HIS A 59 8.88 0.40 11.51
N GLY A 60 9.59 -0.63 11.05
CA GLY A 60 9.26 -1.36 9.82
C GLY A 60 10.40 -1.40 8.80
N ALA A 61 10.21 -2.20 7.77
CA ALA A 61 11.15 -2.38 6.67
C ALA A 61 10.41 -2.43 5.34
N ASN A 62 11.05 -1.92 4.28
CA ASN A 62 10.49 -1.92 2.93
C ASN A 62 11.08 -3.07 2.10
N PHE A 63 10.23 -4.03 1.72
CA PHE A 63 10.58 -5.19 0.90
C PHE A 63 10.32 -4.99 -0.60
N ALA A 64 9.69 -3.88 -0.99
CA ALA A 64 9.35 -3.64 -2.39
C ALA A 64 10.61 -3.46 -3.24
N VAL A 65 10.57 -4.00 -4.47
CA VAL A 65 11.65 -3.94 -5.45
C VAL A 65 11.06 -3.43 -6.78
N GLY A 66 11.70 -2.44 -7.40
CA GLY A 66 11.32 -1.99 -8.74
C GLY A 66 11.42 -3.12 -9.76
N GLY A 67 10.44 -3.22 -10.66
CA GLY A 67 10.31 -4.31 -11.62
C GLY A 67 9.82 -5.65 -11.04
N ALA A 68 9.56 -5.74 -9.73
CA ALA A 68 9.03 -6.96 -9.12
C ALA A 68 7.66 -7.32 -9.68
N SER A 69 7.51 -8.60 -10.00
CA SER A 69 6.26 -9.23 -10.39
C SER A 69 5.83 -10.21 -9.29
N ILE A 70 4.55 -10.59 -9.28
CA ILE A 70 4.06 -11.65 -8.40
C ILE A 70 4.74 -12.97 -8.79
N ARG A 71 4.79 -13.26 -10.09
CA ARG A 71 5.42 -14.46 -10.63
C ARG A 71 6.92 -14.28 -10.87
N PRO A 72 7.72 -15.37 -10.85
CA PRO A 72 9.09 -15.34 -11.35
C PRO A 72 9.13 -15.06 -12.86
N GLY A 73 10.28 -14.62 -13.36
CA GLY A 73 10.50 -14.34 -14.80
C GLY A 73 10.11 -12.93 -15.26
N GLY A 74 9.72 -12.05 -14.33
CA GLY A 74 9.51 -10.62 -14.58
C GLY A 74 10.80 -9.82 -14.80
N TYR A 75 10.69 -8.49 -14.82
CA TYR A 75 11.85 -7.59 -14.97
C TYR A 75 12.86 -7.70 -13.81
N SER A 76 12.38 -8.04 -12.61
CA SER A 76 13.22 -8.27 -11.44
C SER A 76 13.26 -9.77 -11.10
N PRO A 77 14.43 -10.32 -10.74
CA PRO A 77 14.50 -11.68 -10.20
C PRO A 77 13.89 -11.78 -8.79
N ILE A 78 13.59 -10.64 -8.14
CA ILE A 78 12.98 -10.59 -6.81
C ILE A 78 11.46 -10.48 -6.94
N ASN A 79 10.81 -11.61 -7.25
CA ASN A 79 9.35 -11.75 -7.25
C ASN A 79 8.76 -11.76 -5.83
N LEU A 80 7.43 -11.73 -5.73
CA LEU A 80 6.71 -11.69 -4.43
C LEU A 80 7.09 -12.84 -3.49
N GLY A 81 7.21 -14.07 -4.01
CA GLY A 81 7.59 -15.22 -3.20
C GLY A 81 8.99 -15.06 -2.58
N LEU A 82 9.94 -14.48 -3.33
CA LEU A 82 11.25 -14.16 -2.79
C LEU A 82 11.19 -13.04 -1.76
N GLN A 83 10.37 -11.99 -1.98
CA GLN A 83 10.16 -10.93 -0.97
C GLN A 83 9.62 -11.50 0.35
N VAL A 84 8.65 -12.44 0.29
CA VAL A 84 8.11 -13.12 1.47
C VAL A 84 9.19 -13.99 2.14
N SER A 85 10.00 -14.70 1.37
CA SER A 85 11.10 -15.52 1.90
C SER A 85 12.15 -14.66 2.63
N GLN A 86 12.46 -13.49 2.07
CA GLN A 86 13.36 -12.52 2.70
C GLN A 86 12.74 -11.89 3.95
N PHE A 87 11.42 -11.66 3.97
CA PHE A 87 10.71 -11.24 5.19
C PHE A 87 10.80 -12.30 6.30
N ILE A 88 10.65 -13.58 5.98
CA ILE A 88 10.78 -14.69 6.96
C ILE A 88 12.18 -14.68 7.58
N LEU A 89 13.22 -14.56 6.76
CA LEU A 89 14.61 -14.46 7.22
C LEU A 89 14.83 -13.21 8.08
N PHE A 90 14.34 -12.05 7.62
CA PHE A 90 14.42 -10.80 8.35
C PHE A 90 13.78 -10.89 9.73
N LYS A 91 12.58 -11.49 9.83
CA LYS A 91 11.87 -11.71 11.10
C LYS A 91 12.65 -12.64 12.03
N SER A 92 13.12 -13.77 11.51
CA SER A 92 13.93 -14.74 12.28
C SER A 92 15.20 -14.10 12.84
N HIS A 93 15.96 -13.41 11.99
CA HIS A 93 17.21 -12.75 12.40
C HIS A 93 16.96 -11.59 13.36
N SER A 94 15.89 -10.80 13.15
CA SER A 94 15.50 -9.74 14.09
C SER A 94 15.25 -10.31 15.48
N ASN A 95 14.54 -11.45 15.58
CA ASN A 95 14.28 -12.10 16.86
C ASN A 95 15.54 -12.65 17.54
N ILE A 96 16.48 -13.20 16.77
CA ILE A 96 17.77 -13.69 17.29
C ILE A 96 18.57 -12.51 17.86
N LEU A 97 18.78 -11.48 17.04
CA LEU A 97 19.60 -10.31 17.39
C LEU A 97 18.98 -9.49 18.53
N PHE A 98 17.65 -9.41 18.61
CA PHE A 98 16.96 -8.70 19.69
C PHE A 98 17.22 -9.34 21.07
N ASN A 99 17.40 -10.66 21.10
CA ASN A 99 17.64 -11.43 22.33
C ASN A 99 19.12 -11.69 22.61
N GLN A 100 20.01 -11.39 21.67
CA GLN A 100 21.45 -11.59 21.82
C GLN A 100 22.06 -10.54 22.76
N LEU A 101 22.59 -10.97 23.91
CA LEU A 101 23.31 -10.09 24.82
C LEU A 101 24.58 -9.53 24.17
N SER A 102 24.97 -8.31 24.55
CA SER A 102 26.31 -7.77 24.26
C SER A 102 27.43 -8.63 24.84
N ASP A 103 28.65 -8.42 24.37
CA ASP A 103 29.84 -9.15 24.84
C ASP A 103 30.08 -9.00 26.35
N ASN A 104 29.74 -7.83 26.92
CA ASN A 104 29.77 -7.57 28.36
C ASN A 104 28.50 -8.03 29.10
N ARG A 105 27.56 -8.69 28.42
CA ARG A 105 26.28 -9.24 28.92
C ARG A 105 25.35 -8.23 29.59
N THR A 106 25.51 -6.93 29.32
CA THR A 106 24.70 -5.89 29.97
C THR A 106 23.42 -5.58 29.20
N GLU A 107 23.44 -5.42 27.87
CA GLU A 107 22.26 -5.10 27.06
C GLU A 107 22.40 -5.55 25.59
N PRO A 108 21.32 -5.94 24.87
CA PRO A 108 21.44 -6.28 23.45
C PRO A 108 21.71 -5.02 22.61
N PRO A 109 22.83 -4.94 21.86
CA PRO A 109 23.28 -3.71 21.19
C PRO A 109 22.34 -3.25 20.08
N PHE A 110 21.46 -4.12 19.58
CA PHE A 110 20.58 -3.86 18.44
C PHE A 110 19.12 -3.59 18.82
N ARG A 111 18.75 -3.55 20.12
CA ARG A 111 17.33 -3.38 20.54
C ARG A 111 16.66 -2.13 19.98
N SER A 112 17.41 -1.03 19.86
CA SER A 112 16.86 0.27 19.44
C SER A 112 16.51 0.32 17.95
N GLY A 113 17.16 -0.50 17.12
CA GLY A 113 17.02 -0.49 15.67
C GLY A 113 16.23 -1.66 15.07
N LEU A 114 15.78 -2.62 15.89
CA LEU A 114 15.09 -3.83 15.45
C LEU A 114 13.65 -3.90 15.96
N PRO A 115 12.72 -4.51 15.19
CA PRO A 115 11.37 -4.78 15.66
C PRO A 115 11.35 -5.88 16.73
N ARG A 116 10.39 -5.78 17.66
CA ARG A 116 10.10 -6.83 18.64
C ARG A 116 9.23 -7.92 18.03
N ASN A 117 9.31 -9.13 18.57
CA ASN A 117 8.56 -10.28 18.04
C ASN A 117 7.04 -10.01 18.00
N GLU A 118 6.48 -9.45 19.07
CA GLU A 118 5.06 -9.14 19.17
C GLU A 118 4.60 -8.04 18.20
N GLU A 119 5.52 -7.22 17.67
CA GLU A 119 5.19 -6.12 16.76
C GLU A 119 4.93 -6.60 15.34
N PHE A 120 5.46 -7.76 14.91
CA PHE A 120 5.13 -8.33 13.60
C PHE A 120 3.62 -8.57 13.46
N SER A 121 2.94 -8.98 14.53
CA SER A 121 1.48 -9.14 14.52
C SER A 121 0.68 -7.83 14.50
N LYS A 122 1.34 -6.71 14.77
CA LYS A 122 0.74 -5.36 14.83
C LYS A 122 1.13 -4.50 13.64
N ALA A 123 2.07 -4.96 12.82
CA ALA A 123 2.55 -4.23 11.65
C ALA A 123 1.47 -4.13 10.57
N LEU A 124 1.50 -3.04 9.81
CA LEU A 124 0.72 -2.87 8.59
C LEU A 124 1.50 -3.45 7.41
N TYR A 125 0.92 -4.47 6.76
CA TYR A 125 1.48 -5.12 5.58
C TYR A 125 0.86 -4.51 4.34
N THR A 126 1.56 -3.53 3.74
CA THR A 126 1.15 -2.89 2.49
C THR A 126 1.68 -3.69 1.29
N ILE A 127 0.80 -4.09 0.38
CA ILE A 127 1.19 -4.83 -0.84
C ILE A 127 0.72 -4.05 -2.07
N ASP A 128 1.66 -3.60 -2.88
CA ASP A 128 1.46 -2.91 -4.17
C ASP A 128 2.30 -3.64 -5.23
N ILE A 129 1.67 -4.57 -5.95
CA ILE A 129 2.33 -5.47 -6.92
C ILE A 129 1.31 -6.02 -7.92
N GLY A 130 1.77 -6.47 -9.09
CA GLY A 130 0.95 -7.04 -10.16
C GLY A 130 1.03 -6.26 -11.46
N GLN A 131 1.33 -4.95 -11.39
CA GLN A 131 1.46 -4.10 -12.59
C GLN A 131 2.52 -4.65 -13.57
N ASN A 132 3.66 -5.11 -13.04
CA ASN A 132 4.75 -5.64 -13.86
C ASN A 132 4.40 -6.99 -14.50
N ASP A 133 3.57 -7.82 -13.85
CA ASP A 133 3.08 -9.08 -14.44
C ASP A 133 2.25 -8.80 -15.69
N LEU A 134 1.40 -7.76 -15.66
CA LEU A 134 0.62 -7.32 -16.82
C LEU A 134 1.52 -6.67 -17.88
N ALA A 135 2.42 -5.77 -17.48
CA ALA A 135 3.31 -5.06 -18.39
C ALA A 135 4.21 -6.03 -19.19
N ILE A 136 4.83 -7.00 -18.53
CA ILE A 136 5.68 -7.98 -19.21
C ILE A 136 4.85 -8.90 -20.10
N GLY A 137 3.64 -9.28 -19.66
CA GLY A 137 2.71 -10.06 -20.48
C GLY A 137 2.34 -9.33 -21.77
N LEU A 138 1.97 -8.06 -21.68
CA LEU A 138 1.60 -7.22 -22.83
C LEU A 138 2.77 -7.00 -23.81
N GLN A 139 4.02 -7.06 -23.33
CA GLN A 139 5.20 -6.92 -24.18
C GLN A 139 5.58 -8.19 -24.94
N HIS A 140 5.16 -9.38 -24.46
CA HIS A 140 5.65 -10.65 -24.99
C HIS A 140 4.54 -11.60 -25.48
N THR A 141 3.28 -11.30 -25.20
CA THR A 141 2.12 -12.17 -25.48
C THR A 141 0.91 -11.35 -25.93
N SER A 142 -0.17 -12.01 -26.37
CA SER A 142 -1.41 -11.31 -26.74
C SER A 142 -2.22 -10.87 -25.50
N GLU A 143 -3.09 -9.87 -25.69
CA GLU A 143 -4.06 -9.42 -24.68
C GLU A 143 -4.86 -10.59 -24.06
N ASP A 144 -5.35 -11.53 -24.87
CA ASP A 144 -6.06 -12.73 -24.42
C ASP A 144 -5.19 -13.68 -23.57
N GLN A 145 -3.91 -13.82 -23.91
CA GLN A 145 -2.96 -14.63 -23.14
C GLN A 145 -2.66 -13.99 -21.79
N VAL A 146 -2.58 -12.65 -21.74
CA VAL A 146 -2.44 -11.92 -20.47
C VAL A 146 -3.65 -12.16 -19.58
N ILE A 147 -4.87 -11.98 -20.10
CA ILE A 147 -6.12 -12.23 -19.37
C ILE A 147 -6.17 -13.66 -18.82
N SER A 148 -5.83 -14.65 -19.67
CA SER A 148 -5.81 -16.06 -19.29
C SER A 148 -4.80 -16.39 -18.19
N SER A 149 -3.76 -15.56 -18.01
CA SER A 149 -2.74 -15.75 -16.97
C SER A 149 -3.12 -15.17 -15.60
N ILE A 150 -4.12 -14.29 -15.53
CA ILE A 150 -4.54 -13.60 -14.29
C ILE A 150 -4.85 -14.58 -13.14
N PRO A 151 -5.60 -15.69 -13.35
CA PRO A 151 -5.90 -16.62 -12.27
C PRO A 151 -4.65 -17.25 -11.63
N ASP A 152 -3.65 -17.61 -12.45
CA ASP A 152 -2.38 -18.15 -11.97
C ASP A 152 -1.57 -17.11 -11.19
N ILE A 153 -1.49 -15.87 -11.70
CA ILE A 153 -0.84 -14.75 -11.01
C ILE A 153 -1.47 -14.55 -9.62
N LEU A 154 -2.80 -14.51 -9.53
CA LEU A 154 -3.52 -14.27 -8.28
C LEU A 154 -3.51 -15.47 -7.32
N SER A 155 -3.33 -16.69 -7.85
CA SER A 155 -3.07 -17.88 -7.02
C SER A 155 -1.74 -17.73 -6.26
N GLN A 156 -0.67 -17.31 -6.96
CA GLN A 156 0.64 -17.07 -6.33
C GLN A 156 0.61 -15.91 -5.33
N PHE A 157 -0.14 -14.83 -5.65
CA PHE A 157 -0.41 -13.75 -4.69
C PHE A 157 -1.06 -14.28 -3.40
N SER A 158 -2.10 -15.11 -3.53
CA SER A 158 -2.83 -15.64 -2.38
C SER A 158 -1.96 -16.58 -1.53
N GLN A 159 -1.07 -17.35 -2.17
CA GLN A 159 -0.08 -18.19 -1.47
C GLN A 159 0.92 -17.35 -0.68
N ALA A 160 1.44 -16.27 -1.26
CA ALA A 160 2.34 -15.34 -0.58
C ALA A 160 1.68 -14.67 0.63
N VAL A 161 0.43 -14.20 0.47
CA VAL A 161 -0.36 -13.64 1.58
C VAL A 161 -0.62 -14.68 2.67
N GLN A 162 -0.93 -15.92 2.30
CA GLN A 162 -1.08 -17.01 3.25
C GLN A 162 0.22 -17.29 4.03
N GLN A 163 1.38 -17.26 3.38
CA GLN A 163 2.67 -17.40 4.06
C GLN A 163 2.91 -16.26 5.06
N LEU A 164 2.67 -15.00 4.67
CA LEU A 164 2.76 -13.87 5.60
C LEU A 164 1.83 -14.03 6.80
N TYR A 165 0.59 -14.50 6.57
CA TYR A 165 -0.36 -14.80 7.64
C TYR A 165 0.15 -15.88 8.59
N ASN A 166 0.70 -16.97 8.05
CA ASN A 166 1.31 -18.04 8.86
C ASN A 166 2.47 -17.50 9.70
N GLU A 167 3.18 -16.49 9.18
CA GLU A 167 4.24 -15.76 9.87
C GLU A 167 3.76 -14.65 10.81
N GLY A 168 2.48 -14.64 11.16
CA GLY A 168 1.96 -13.74 12.18
C GLY A 168 1.46 -12.40 11.65
N ALA A 169 1.49 -12.13 10.35
CA ALA A 169 0.90 -10.91 9.78
C ALA A 169 -0.62 -10.88 10.01
N ARG A 170 -1.16 -9.75 10.48
CA ARG A 170 -2.59 -9.61 10.80
C ARG A 170 -3.29 -8.42 10.16
N VAL A 171 -2.57 -7.42 9.67
CA VAL A 171 -3.18 -6.21 9.09
C VAL A 171 -2.66 -6.02 7.67
N PHE A 172 -3.50 -6.28 6.66
CA PHE A 172 -3.15 -6.19 5.25
C PHE A 172 -3.82 -5.00 4.58
N TRP A 173 -3.03 -4.25 3.81
CA TRP A 173 -3.45 -3.10 3.01
C TRP A 173 -3.01 -3.33 1.56
N ILE A 174 -3.94 -3.84 0.75
CA ILE A 174 -3.66 -4.40 -0.57
C ILE A 174 -4.11 -3.41 -1.63
N HIS A 175 -3.16 -2.85 -2.38
CA HIS A 175 -3.45 -2.00 -3.53
C HIS A 175 -3.77 -2.87 -4.74
N ASN A 176 -4.75 -2.43 -5.54
CA ASN A 176 -4.97 -2.97 -6.87
C ASN A 176 -3.95 -2.38 -7.87
N VAL A 177 -3.95 -2.82 -9.13
CA VAL A 177 -3.05 -2.26 -10.15
C VAL A 177 -3.59 -0.94 -10.70
N GLY A 178 -2.71 -0.02 -11.08
CA GLY A 178 -3.09 1.26 -11.69
C GLY A 178 -3.52 1.13 -13.15
N PRO A 179 -4.03 2.21 -13.76
CA PRO A 179 -4.45 2.22 -15.17
C PRO A 179 -3.23 2.16 -16.10
N ILE A 180 -2.78 0.94 -16.42
CA ILE A 180 -1.56 0.70 -17.21
C ILE A 180 -1.62 1.33 -18.60
N GLY A 181 -2.78 1.30 -19.25
CA GLY A 181 -2.97 1.93 -20.56
C GLY A 181 -2.83 3.45 -20.54
N CYS A 182 -2.86 4.09 -19.38
CA CYS A 182 -2.66 5.53 -19.24
C CYS A 182 -1.20 5.94 -19.01
N LEU A 183 -0.25 5.01 -19.00
CA LEU A 183 1.17 5.36 -18.91
C LEU A 183 1.63 5.96 -20.25
N PRO A 184 2.38 7.08 -20.25
CA PRO A 184 3.00 7.59 -21.48
C PRO A 184 3.83 6.53 -22.20
N TYR A 185 4.49 5.62 -21.46
CA TYR A 185 5.20 4.48 -22.05
C TYR A 185 4.29 3.60 -22.91
N ASP A 186 3.14 3.18 -22.36
CA ASP A 186 2.15 2.38 -23.10
C ASP A 186 1.66 3.13 -24.34
N TYR A 187 1.39 4.43 -24.23
CA TYR A 187 1.01 5.25 -25.38
C TYR A 187 2.10 5.26 -26.47
N ILE A 188 3.37 5.44 -26.11
CA ILE A 188 4.48 5.55 -27.07
C ILE A 188 4.73 4.23 -27.83
N TYR A 189 4.65 3.10 -27.13
CA TYR A 189 5.07 1.81 -27.69
C TYR A 189 3.92 0.94 -28.18
N TYR A 190 2.68 1.27 -27.83
CA TYR A 190 1.51 0.57 -28.34
C TYR A 190 1.17 1.03 -29.76
N GLN A 191 0.89 0.08 -30.65
CA GLN A 191 0.43 0.39 -32.00
C GLN A 191 -0.99 0.95 -31.95
N HIS A 192 -1.14 2.25 -32.13
CA HIS A 192 -2.46 2.90 -32.17
C HIS A 192 -3.30 2.33 -33.31
N LYS A 193 -4.45 1.75 -32.95
CA LYS A 193 -5.54 1.41 -33.87
C LYS A 193 -6.67 2.40 -33.64
N GLU A 194 -7.42 2.72 -34.68
CA GLU A 194 -8.60 3.57 -34.57
C GLU A 194 -9.58 2.99 -33.54
N GLY A 195 -9.98 3.81 -32.56
CA GLY A 195 -10.88 3.40 -31.48
C GLY A 195 -10.22 2.76 -30.23
N ASN A 196 -8.90 2.54 -30.22
CA ASN A 196 -8.22 1.91 -29.07
C ASN A 196 -7.81 2.88 -27.96
N LEU A 197 -8.00 4.19 -28.14
CA LEU A 197 -7.71 5.19 -27.11
C LEU A 197 -9.01 5.71 -26.49
N ASP A 198 -9.02 5.91 -25.17
CA ASP A 198 -10.12 6.59 -24.48
C ASP A 198 -10.03 8.12 -24.59
N ALA A 199 -11.00 8.83 -24.01
CA ALA A 199 -11.06 10.29 -24.04
C ALA A 199 -9.86 10.99 -23.36
N ASN A 200 -9.07 10.27 -22.55
CA ASN A 200 -7.88 10.77 -21.88
C ASN A 200 -6.58 10.38 -22.61
N GLY A 201 -6.68 9.70 -23.75
CA GLY A 201 -5.55 9.19 -24.51
C GLY A 201 -4.98 7.88 -23.97
N CYS A 202 -5.67 7.20 -23.06
CA CYS A 202 -5.22 5.93 -22.52
C CYS A 202 -5.55 4.77 -23.48
N VAL A 203 -4.65 3.79 -23.59
CA VAL A 203 -4.87 2.54 -24.32
C VAL A 203 -5.96 1.72 -23.63
N LYS A 204 -7.16 1.71 -24.22
CA LYS A 204 -8.37 1.13 -23.62
C LYS A 204 -8.24 -0.38 -23.35
N PRO A 205 -7.78 -1.23 -24.28
CA PRO A 205 -7.65 -2.67 -24.01
C PRO A 205 -6.72 -2.98 -22.83
N HIS A 206 -5.62 -2.23 -22.69
CA HIS A 206 -4.69 -2.37 -21.57
C HIS A 206 -5.34 -2.02 -20.22
N ASN A 207 -6.17 -0.97 -20.20
CA ASN A 207 -6.94 -0.60 -19.02
C ASN A 207 -8.04 -1.62 -18.69
N GLU A 208 -8.68 -2.24 -19.69
CA GLU A 208 -9.66 -3.31 -19.48
C GLU A 208 -9.00 -4.56 -18.84
N ILE A 209 -7.78 -4.91 -19.26
CA ILE A 209 -6.99 -5.99 -18.63
C ILE A 209 -6.65 -5.66 -17.17
N ALA A 210 -6.22 -4.42 -16.89
CA ALA A 210 -5.95 -3.97 -15.53
C ALA A 210 -7.22 -4.03 -14.65
N GLN A 211 -8.38 -3.66 -15.20
CA GLN A 211 -9.66 -3.74 -14.52
C GLN A 211 -10.08 -5.20 -14.25
N GLU A 212 -9.85 -6.12 -15.19
CA GLU A 212 -10.14 -7.55 -14.98
C GLU A 212 -9.24 -8.16 -13.90
N PHE A 213 -7.94 -7.82 -13.90
CA PHE A 213 -7.04 -8.18 -12.81
C PHE A 213 -7.55 -7.66 -11.47
N ASN A 214 -7.95 -6.39 -11.42
CA ASN A 214 -8.45 -5.73 -10.21
C ASN A 214 -9.75 -6.34 -9.69
N ARG A 215 -10.64 -6.77 -10.59
CA ARG A 215 -11.88 -7.47 -10.26
C ARG A 215 -11.58 -8.81 -9.59
N GLN A 216 -10.74 -9.64 -10.22
CA GLN A 216 -10.34 -10.94 -9.66
C GLN A 216 -9.54 -10.79 -8.35
N LEU A 217 -8.65 -9.78 -8.25
CA LEU A 217 -7.92 -9.51 -7.01
C LEU A 217 -8.89 -9.16 -5.87
N LYS A 218 -9.92 -8.34 -6.14
CA LYS A 218 -10.94 -8.01 -5.13
C LYS A 218 -11.67 -9.26 -4.63
N ASP A 219 -12.03 -10.16 -5.54
CA ASP A 219 -12.63 -11.46 -5.19
C ASP A 219 -11.67 -12.30 -4.33
N GLN A 220 -10.38 -12.36 -4.65
CA GLN A 220 -9.38 -13.06 -3.84
C GLN A 220 -9.22 -12.44 -2.46
N VAL A 221 -9.15 -11.11 -2.34
CA VAL A 221 -9.08 -10.42 -1.04
C VAL A 221 -10.31 -10.73 -0.19
N PHE A 222 -11.50 -10.79 -0.81
CA PHE A 222 -12.72 -11.22 -0.12
C PHE A 222 -12.61 -12.67 0.40
N GLN A 223 -12.09 -13.61 -0.40
CA GLN A 223 -11.89 -14.99 0.06
C GLN A 223 -10.83 -15.08 1.18
N LEU A 224 -9.72 -14.33 1.07
CA LEU A 224 -8.69 -14.25 2.11
C LEU A 224 -9.27 -13.73 3.44
N ARG A 225 -10.12 -12.70 3.38
CA ARG A 225 -10.84 -12.16 4.54
C ARG A 225 -11.74 -13.19 5.22
N ARG A 226 -12.41 -14.06 4.45
CA ARG A 226 -13.23 -15.17 4.99
C ARG A 226 -12.38 -16.31 5.56
N LYS A 227 -11.26 -16.63 4.91
CA LYS A 227 -10.38 -17.73 5.28
C LYS A 227 -9.58 -17.44 6.55
N PHE A 228 -9.16 -16.19 6.74
CA PHE A 228 -8.24 -15.80 7.80
C PHE A 228 -8.90 -14.85 8.81
N SER A 229 -9.76 -15.40 9.67
CA SER A 229 -10.56 -14.65 10.65
C SER A 229 -9.76 -13.82 11.66
N LEU A 230 -8.49 -14.18 11.90
CA LEU A 230 -7.60 -13.42 12.80
C LEU A 230 -6.94 -12.22 12.12
N ALA A 231 -7.07 -12.08 10.80
CA ALA A 231 -6.46 -11.00 10.04
C ALA A 231 -7.51 -10.07 9.42
N LYS A 232 -7.12 -8.80 9.26
CA LYS A 232 -7.89 -7.75 8.61
C LYS A 232 -7.31 -7.50 7.24
N PHE A 233 -8.17 -7.47 6.22
CA PHE A 233 -7.80 -7.22 4.83
C PHE A 233 -8.55 -6.01 4.30
N THR A 234 -7.80 -4.99 3.92
CA THR A 234 -8.30 -3.80 3.26
C THR A 234 -7.85 -3.81 1.80
N TYR A 235 -8.80 -3.93 0.87
CA TYR A 235 -8.56 -3.72 -0.55
C TYR A 235 -8.59 -2.23 -0.85
N VAL A 236 -7.70 -1.74 -1.70
CA VAL A 236 -7.53 -0.31 -1.97
C VAL A 236 -7.51 -0.08 -3.47
N ASP A 237 -8.51 0.66 -3.95
CA ASP A 237 -8.71 0.96 -5.35
C ASP A 237 -7.86 2.15 -5.81
N VAL A 238 -6.55 1.90 -5.96
CA VAL A 238 -5.61 2.88 -6.48
C VAL A 238 -5.82 3.13 -7.97
N TYR A 239 -6.41 2.19 -8.72
CA TYR A 239 -6.82 2.37 -10.12
C TYR A 239 -7.73 3.58 -10.25
N THR A 240 -8.85 3.58 -9.53
CA THR A 240 -9.85 4.64 -9.65
C THR A 240 -9.28 5.99 -9.19
N ALA A 241 -8.46 6.00 -8.13
CA ALA A 241 -7.78 7.22 -7.70
C ALA A 241 -6.87 7.77 -8.80
N LYS A 242 -5.98 6.94 -9.36
CA LYS A 242 -5.06 7.33 -10.45
C LYS A 242 -5.81 7.77 -11.71
N TYR A 243 -6.85 7.04 -12.13
CA TYR A 243 -7.65 7.39 -13.30
C TYR A 243 -8.41 8.71 -13.11
N LYS A 244 -8.92 9.00 -11.90
CA LYS A 244 -9.51 10.29 -11.55
C LYS A 244 -8.51 11.44 -11.65
N LEU A 245 -7.27 11.25 -11.21
CA LEU A 245 -6.21 12.25 -11.38
C LEU A 245 -5.95 12.55 -12.86
N ILE A 246 -5.80 11.51 -13.68
CA ILE A 246 -5.54 11.61 -15.12
C ILE A 246 -6.69 12.33 -15.83
N SER A 247 -7.93 11.87 -15.63
CA SER A 247 -9.11 12.46 -16.26
C SER A 247 -9.40 13.91 -15.85
N ASN A 248 -8.86 14.35 -14.71
CA ASN A 248 -9.01 15.72 -14.20
C ASN A 248 -7.68 16.48 -14.20
N ALA A 249 -6.68 16.04 -14.95
CA ALA A 249 -5.31 16.58 -14.87
C ALA A 249 -5.28 18.10 -14.99
N ARG A 250 -5.91 18.66 -16.04
CA ARG A 250 -5.91 20.10 -16.31
C ARG A 250 -6.60 20.91 -15.22
N SER A 251 -7.74 20.45 -14.70
CA SER A 251 -8.47 21.17 -13.65
C SER A 251 -7.75 21.12 -12.29
N LEU A 252 -6.92 20.10 -12.09
CA LEU A 252 -6.07 19.94 -10.90
C LEU A 252 -4.70 20.63 -11.04
N GLY A 253 -4.44 21.35 -12.15
CA GLY A 253 -3.20 22.09 -12.38
C GLY A 253 -2.04 21.25 -12.92
N PHE A 254 -2.30 20.03 -13.38
CA PHE A 254 -1.34 19.20 -14.08
C PHE A 254 -1.38 19.45 -15.60
N ALA A 255 -0.23 19.25 -16.23
CA ALA A 255 -0.05 19.17 -17.68
C ALA A 255 -0.83 17.98 -18.27
N SER A 256 -0.73 17.81 -19.59
CA SER A 256 -1.35 16.68 -20.27
C SER A 256 -0.94 15.34 -19.64
N PRO A 257 -1.85 14.37 -19.44
CA PRO A 257 -1.51 13.07 -18.86
C PRO A 257 -0.45 12.27 -19.64
N LEU A 258 -0.30 12.54 -20.95
CA LEU A 258 0.69 11.91 -21.83
C LEU A 258 2.07 12.58 -21.75
N GLU A 259 2.17 13.75 -21.13
CA GLU A 259 3.44 14.44 -20.90
C GLU A 259 4.11 13.91 -19.62
N PHE A 260 5.41 13.67 -19.68
CA PHE A 260 6.21 13.23 -18.55
C PHE A 260 7.49 14.06 -18.43
N CYS A 261 7.92 14.26 -17.19
CA CYS A 261 8.88 15.31 -16.86
C CYS A 261 10.34 14.94 -17.17
N CYS A 262 10.75 13.69 -16.94
CA CYS A 262 12.13 13.25 -17.01
C CYS A 262 12.32 12.25 -18.15
N GLY A 263 13.15 12.63 -19.12
CA GLY A 263 13.60 11.67 -20.12
C GLY A 263 12.71 11.54 -21.35
N SER A 264 12.44 12.64 -22.06
CA SER A 264 11.70 12.60 -23.32
C SER A 264 12.41 13.36 -24.45
N TYR A 265 12.12 12.96 -25.69
CA TYR A 265 12.47 13.67 -26.93
C TYR A 265 11.37 13.43 -27.96
N TYR A 266 10.64 14.45 -28.42
CA TYR A 266 9.61 14.37 -29.48
C TYR A 266 8.75 13.08 -29.47
N GLY A 267 8.23 12.69 -28.30
CA GLY A 267 7.39 11.48 -28.18
C GLY A 267 8.15 10.15 -28.05
N TYR A 268 9.47 10.18 -27.90
CA TYR A 268 10.29 9.01 -27.55
C TYR A 268 10.71 9.05 -26.09
N HIS A 269 10.76 7.87 -25.48
CA HIS A 269 11.21 7.68 -24.10
C HIS A 269 12.74 7.54 -24.04
N ILE A 270 13.35 8.31 -23.14
CA ILE A 270 14.75 8.23 -22.74
C ILE A 270 14.76 7.91 -21.26
N ASN A 271 15.48 6.87 -20.83
CA ASN A 271 15.53 6.53 -19.41
C ASN A 271 15.97 7.75 -18.57
N CYS A 272 15.18 8.11 -17.56
CA CYS A 272 15.45 9.26 -16.71
C CYS A 272 16.88 9.25 -16.15
N GLY A 273 17.59 10.38 -16.27
CA GLY A 273 19.00 10.51 -15.90
C GLY A 273 20.00 10.09 -16.99
N LYS A 274 19.53 9.54 -18.12
CA LYS A 274 20.33 9.38 -19.34
C LYS A 274 20.16 10.58 -20.25
N LYS A 275 21.17 10.81 -21.10
CA LYS A 275 21.18 11.86 -22.11
C LYS A 275 21.22 11.25 -23.50
N ALA A 276 20.51 11.84 -24.43
CA ALA A 276 20.62 11.54 -25.86
C ALA A 276 21.08 12.81 -26.59
N ILE A 277 21.96 12.67 -27.57
CA ILE A 277 22.39 13.77 -28.45
C ILE A 277 21.78 13.51 -29.82
N ILE A 278 20.89 14.39 -30.26
CA ILE A 278 20.21 14.28 -31.55
C ILE A 278 20.43 15.61 -32.28
N ASN A 279 21.09 15.56 -33.44
CA ASN A 279 21.44 16.74 -34.24
C ASN A 279 22.13 17.84 -33.41
N GLY A 280 23.04 17.46 -32.52
CA GLY A 280 23.79 18.39 -31.65
C GLY A 280 23.01 18.93 -30.44
N THR A 281 21.71 18.61 -30.30
CA THR A 281 20.91 19.01 -29.13
C THR A 281 20.88 17.90 -28.09
N ILE A 282 21.08 18.26 -26.82
CA ILE A 282 21.05 17.33 -25.68
C ILE A 282 19.63 17.22 -25.14
N TYR A 283 19.11 15.99 -25.08
CA TYR A 283 17.82 15.64 -24.49
C TYR A 283 17.97 14.75 -23.27
N GLY A 284 16.89 14.60 -22.51
CA GLY A 284 16.83 13.75 -21.31
C GLY A 284 16.99 14.48 -19.97
N ASN A 285 17.14 15.81 -19.97
CA ASN A 285 17.05 16.60 -18.74
C ASN A 285 15.61 16.55 -18.18
N PRO A 286 15.44 16.61 -16.85
CA PRO A 286 14.12 16.75 -16.25
C PRO A 286 13.50 18.12 -16.60
N CYS A 287 12.18 18.17 -16.64
CA CYS A 287 11.41 19.39 -16.81
C CYS A 287 11.66 20.36 -15.64
N LYS A 288 11.41 21.66 -15.86
CA LYS A 288 11.64 22.70 -14.84
C LYS A 288 10.69 22.58 -13.64
N ASN A 289 9.46 22.11 -13.87
CA ASN A 289 8.41 22.03 -12.85
C ASN A 289 7.84 20.61 -12.75
N PRO A 290 8.50 19.68 -12.02
CA PRO A 290 7.99 18.32 -11.82
C PRO A 290 6.61 18.27 -11.18
N SER A 291 6.28 19.26 -10.34
CA SER A 291 4.98 19.36 -9.66
C SER A 291 3.78 19.56 -10.59
N GLN A 292 4.02 19.97 -11.83
CA GLN A 292 2.97 20.14 -12.85
C GLN A 292 2.76 18.89 -13.69
N HIS A 293 3.49 17.78 -13.47
CA HIS A 293 3.37 16.58 -14.28
C HIS A 293 2.84 15.42 -13.45
N ILE A 294 1.94 14.61 -14.02
CA ILE A 294 1.48 13.37 -13.38
C ILE A 294 2.60 12.33 -13.44
N SER A 295 3.14 12.12 -14.63
CA SER A 295 4.20 11.15 -14.87
C SER A 295 5.59 11.79 -14.70
N TRP A 296 6.43 11.13 -13.93
CA TRP A 296 7.82 11.51 -13.75
C TRP A 296 8.67 11.08 -14.93
N ASP A 297 8.68 9.80 -15.29
CA ASP A 297 9.59 9.24 -16.30
C ASP A 297 8.88 8.47 -17.42
N GLY A 298 7.56 8.63 -17.55
CA GLY A 298 6.73 7.90 -18.51
C GLY A 298 6.15 6.60 -17.95
N ILE A 299 6.60 6.15 -16.77
CA ILE A 299 6.10 4.95 -16.09
C ILE A 299 5.68 5.29 -14.65
N HIS A 300 6.56 5.94 -13.90
CA HIS A 300 6.37 6.27 -12.49
C HIS A 300 5.71 7.65 -12.33
N TYR A 301 5.02 7.82 -11.21
CA TYR A 301 4.33 9.07 -10.88
C TYR A 301 5.28 10.07 -10.22
N SER A 302 5.05 11.36 -10.45
CA SER A 302 5.74 12.43 -9.73
C SER A 302 5.34 12.44 -8.25
N GLN A 303 6.12 13.11 -7.42
CA GLN A 303 5.80 13.35 -6.01
C GLN A 303 4.44 14.03 -5.87
N ALA A 304 4.14 15.04 -6.70
CA ALA A 304 2.88 15.77 -6.63
C ALA A 304 1.68 14.86 -6.94
N ALA A 305 1.83 13.99 -7.94
CA ALA A 305 0.81 13.00 -8.28
C ALA A 305 0.66 11.94 -7.19
N ASN A 306 1.78 11.43 -6.65
CA ASN A 306 1.77 10.49 -5.51
C ASN A 306 1.07 11.09 -4.30
N GLN A 307 1.31 12.37 -4.00
CA GLN A 307 0.66 13.07 -2.89
C GLN A 307 -0.85 13.13 -3.09
N TRP A 308 -1.30 13.51 -4.29
CA TRP A 308 -2.71 13.60 -4.60
C TRP A 308 -3.39 12.23 -4.45
N VAL A 309 -2.81 11.18 -5.03
CA VAL A 309 -3.34 9.81 -4.94
C VAL A 309 -3.33 9.31 -3.48
N ALA A 310 -2.26 9.55 -2.72
CA ALA A 310 -2.19 9.18 -1.31
C ALA A 310 -3.36 9.80 -0.52
N LYS A 311 -3.60 11.10 -0.66
CA LYS A 311 -4.72 11.77 0.02
C LYS A 311 -6.07 11.13 -0.27
N GLN A 312 -6.28 10.59 -1.47
CA GLN A 312 -7.54 9.90 -1.81
C GLN A 312 -7.68 8.56 -1.09
N ILE A 313 -6.60 7.78 -1.02
CA ILE A 313 -6.69 6.38 -0.53
C ILE A 313 -6.49 6.25 0.98
N LEU A 314 -5.75 7.16 1.62
CA LEU A 314 -5.42 7.06 3.06
C LEU A 314 -6.61 7.35 3.98
N TYR A 315 -7.59 8.15 3.52
CA TYR A 315 -8.80 8.46 4.32
C TYR A 315 -9.95 7.46 4.11
N GLY A 316 -9.76 6.45 3.27
CA GLY A 316 -10.70 5.34 3.11
C GLY A 316 -11.81 5.52 2.08
N PHE A 317 -11.73 6.56 1.23
CA PHE A 317 -12.70 6.79 0.14
C PHE A 317 -12.65 5.72 -0.95
N PHE A 318 -11.49 5.08 -1.11
CA PHE A 318 -11.23 4.04 -2.11
C PHE A 318 -10.84 2.71 -1.45
N SER A 319 -11.24 2.47 -0.21
CA SER A 319 -10.96 1.21 0.48
C SER A 319 -12.22 0.36 0.67
N ASP A 320 -12.03 -0.96 0.62
CA ASP A 320 -13.01 -1.97 1.05
C ASP A 320 -12.38 -2.85 2.16
N PRO A 321 -12.91 -2.82 3.39
CA PRO A 321 -13.98 -1.94 3.87
C PRO A 321 -13.55 -0.47 3.84
N SER A 322 -14.50 0.47 3.82
CA SER A 322 -14.21 1.91 3.87
C SER A 322 -13.66 2.30 5.25
N VAL A 323 -12.34 2.32 5.33
CA VAL A 323 -11.57 2.58 6.54
C VAL A 323 -10.31 3.38 6.18
N SER A 324 -9.97 4.36 7.01
CA SER A 324 -8.70 5.08 6.89
C SER A 324 -7.53 4.20 7.26
N ILE A 325 -6.34 4.54 6.77
CA ILE A 325 -5.12 3.79 7.05
C ILE A 325 -4.78 3.79 8.56
N GLU A 326 -5.02 4.89 9.26
CA GLU A 326 -4.81 4.98 10.71
C GLU A 326 -5.71 3.98 11.48
N LYS A 327 -6.98 3.88 11.07
CA LYS A 327 -7.95 2.95 11.68
C LYS A 327 -7.61 1.49 11.33
N ALA A 328 -7.18 1.24 10.10
CA ALA A 328 -6.69 -0.08 9.69
C ALA A 328 -5.46 -0.48 10.52
N TYR A 329 -4.48 0.42 10.67
CA TYR A 329 -3.23 0.19 11.39
C TYR A 329 -3.41 -0.03 12.90
N THR A 330 -4.18 0.84 13.57
CA THR A 330 -4.42 0.74 15.02
C THR A 330 -5.37 -0.41 15.38
N GLY A 331 -6.00 -1.05 14.39
CA GLY A 331 -6.96 -2.12 14.58
C GLY A 331 -8.29 -1.68 15.17
N THR A 332 -8.50 -0.36 15.32
CA THR A 332 -9.73 0.26 15.83
C THR A 332 -10.76 0.31 14.71
N VAL A 333 -11.40 -0.83 14.43
CA VAL A 333 -12.60 -0.88 13.60
C VAL A 333 -13.77 -0.83 14.56
N TYR A 334 -14.40 0.35 14.67
CA TYR A 334 -15.57 0.49 15.52
C TYR A 334 -16.66 -0.46 15.06
N ALA A 335 -17.25 -1.19 16.01
CA ALA A 335 -18.43 -2.02 15.80
C ALA A 335 -19.67 -1.12 15.66
N THR A 336 -19.66 -0.24 14.67
CA THR A 336 -20.74 0.71 14.38
C THR A 336 -20.90 0.82 12.86
N PHE A 337 -22.12 0.61 12.38
CA PHE A 337 -22.49 0.69 10.97
C PHE A 337 -22.20 2.07 10.33
N THR A 338 -22.16 3.11 11.17
CA THR A 338 -21.71 4.46 10.82
C THR A 338 -20.56 4.81 11.75
N GLY A 339 -19.40 5.18 11.21
CA GLY A 339 -18.23 5.53 12.02
C GLY A 339 -18.60 6.54 13.11
N VAL A 340 -18.26 6.23 14.37
CA VAL A 340 -18.46 7.12 15.51
C VAL A 340 -17.71 8.44 15.25
N GLN A 341 -18.45 9.55 15.19
CA GLN A 341 -17.93 10.91 14.96
C GLN A 341 -17.80 11.67 16.28
N PRO A 342 -17.03 12.76 16.36
CA PRO A 342 -17.17 13.74 17.42
C PRO A 342 -18.64 14.17 17.58
N PRO A 343 -19.17 14.37 18.81
CA PRO A 343 -18.45 14.51 20.09
C PRO A 343 -18.27 13.22 20.89
N ASN A 344 -18.27 12.04 20.27
CA ASN A 344 -18.15 10.80 21.04
C ASN A 344 -16.71 10.56 21.56
N GLY A 345 -16.57 10.25 22.86
CA GLY A 345 -15.32 9.92 23.55
C GLY A 345 -14.49 11.11 24.10
N ILE A 346 -14.82 12.35 23.75
CA ILE A 346 -14.03 13.54 24.14
C ILE A 346 -14.07 13.89 25.62
N SER A 347 -15.15 13.64 26.36
CA SER A 347 -15.30 14.06 27.76
C SER A 347 -14.44 13.24 28.74
N PHE A 348 -14.09 12.00 28.37
CA PHE A 348 -13.32 11.10 29.25
C PHE A 348 -12.05 10.55 28.60
N PHE A 349 -12.12 10.07 27.36
CA PHE A 349 -10.97 9.46 26.69
C PHE A 349 -10.11 10.49 25.94
N GLY A 350 -10.65 11.70 25.70
CA GLY A 350 -9.96 12.79 25.00
C GLY A 350 -9.81 12.57 23.48
N ASN A 351 -10.38 11.48 22.95
CA ASN A 351 -10.39 11.13 21.53
C ASN A 351 -11.63 10.27 21.21
N ILE A 352 -11.85 9.99 19.92
CA ILE A 352 -12.93 9.08 19.50
C ILE A 352 -12.64 7.70 20.10
N SER A 353 -13.56 7.20 20.94
CA SER A 353 -13.37 5.98 21.74
C SER A 353 -14.12 4.76 21.20
N GLY A 354 -14.91 4.92 20.14
CA GLY A 354 -15.78 3.87 19.60
C GLY A 354 -17.05 3.61 20.37
N ARG A 355 -17.27 4.41 21.41
CA ARG A 355 -18.48 4.40 22.22
C ARG A 355 -19.44 5.42 21.64
N ALA A 356 -20.71 5.08 21.50
CA ALA A 356 -21.76 6.04 21.16
C ALA A 356 -22.15 6.85 22.42
N SER A 357 -21.17 7.55 23.00
CA SER A 357 -21.26 8.40 24.17
C SER A 357 -20.13 9.42 24.11
N ASP A 358 -20.31 10.59 24.72
CA ASP A 358 -19.26 11.61 24.81
C ASP A 358 -18.06 11.16 25.67
N GLY A 359 -18.18 10.05 26.40
CA GLY A 359 -17.11 9.45 27.18
C GLY A 359 -17.38 7.99 27.49
N ARG A 360 -17.70 7.72 28.76
CA ARG A 360 -17.95 6.37 29.30
C ARG A 360 -19.36 5.86 28.94
N LEU A 361 -19.52 4.54 28.97
CA LEU A 361 -20.79 3.81 28.88
C LEU A 361 -21.10 3.12 30.21
N ILE A 362 -22.34 2.63 30.39
CA ILE A 362 -22.76 1.88 31.59
C ILE A 362 -21.77 0.76 31.96
N ILE A 363 -21.27 0.03 30.96
CA ILE A 363 -20.30 -1.06 31.16
C ILE A 363 -18.97 -0.59 31.77
N ASP A 364 -18.58 0.67 31.56
CA ASP A 364 -17.34 1.22 32.12
C ASP A 364 -17.46 1.48 33.61
N PHE A 365 -18.63 1.96 34.05
CA PHE A 365 -18.93 2.12 35.47
C PHE A 365 -19.01 0.76 36.19
N ILE A 366 -19.57 -0.25 35.52
CA ILE A 366 -19.58 -1.63 36.05
C ILE A 366 -18.15 -2.17 36.17
N ALA A 367 -17.31 -1.97 35.15
CA ALA A 367 -15.91 -2.39 35.20
C ALA A 367 -15.13 -1.68 36.33
N GLU A 368 -15.38 -0.38 36.53
CA GLU A 368 -14.77 0.42 37.59
C GLU A 368 -15.15 -0.11 38.99
N GLU A 369 -16.43 -0.38 39.23
CA GLU A 369 -16.92 -0.92 40.51
C GLU A 369 -16.33 -2.31 40.81
N LEU A 370 -16.17 -3.13 39.76
CA LEU A 370 -15.57 -4.46 39.86
C LEU A 370 -14.03 -4.45 39.88
N LYS A 371 -13.40 -3.27 39.83
CA LYS A 371 -11.94 -3.10 39.73
C LYS A 371 -11.32 -3.84 38.53
N LEU A 372 -12.06 -3.91 37.43
CA LEU A 372 -11.63 -4.48 36.16
C LEU A 372 -11.14 -3.39 35.20
N PRO A 373 -10.20 -3.70 34.30
CA PRO A 373 -9.89 -2.80 33.19
C PRO A 373 -11.10 -2.65 32.27
N TYR A 374 -11.20 -1.51 31.58
CA TYR A 374 -12.23 -1.29 30.57
C TYR A 374 -12.18 -2.39 29.49
N LEU A 375 -13.35 -2.97 29.21
CA LEU A 375 -13.46 -4.09 28.28
C LEU A 375 -13.20 -3.65 26.84
N SER A 376 -12.36 -4.40 26.12
CA SER A 376 -12.16 -4.22 24.68
C SER A 376 -13.42 -4.64 23.90
N ALA A 377 -13.77 -3.91 22.84
CA ALA A 377 -14.85 -4.32 21.94
C ALA A 377 -14.49 -5.65 21.26
N TYR A 378 -15.44 -6.58 21.14
CA TYR A 378 -15.19 -7.95 20.67
C TYR A 378 -14.65 -8.05 19.23
N LEU A 379 -14.88 -7.03 18.39
CA LEU A 379 -14.35 -6.93 17.02
C LEU A 379 -13.02 -6.17 16.92
N ASN A 380 -12.50 -5.66 18.04
CA ASN A 380 -11.13 -5.16 18.06
C ASN A 380 -10.17 -6.37 17.97
N SER A 381 -9.06 -6.21 17.26
CA SER A 381 -8.15 -7.36 17.01
C SER A 381 -6.70 -7.05 17.35
N VAL A 382 -6.31 -5.77 17.40
CA VAL A 382 -4.93 -5.35 17.64
C VAL A 382 -4.87 -4.72 19.03
N GLY A 383 -3.97 -5.21 19.89
CA GLY A 383 -3.75 -4.67 21.24
C GLY A 383 -4.88 -4.89 22.26
N SER A 384 -5.92 -5.65 21.91
CA SER A 384 -7.06 -5.91 22.80
C SER A 384 -6.70 -6.93 23.89
N ASN A 385 -7.18 -6.69 25.10
CA ASN A 385 -6.97 -7.59 26.24
C ASN A 385 -8.31 -8.16 26.70
N TYR A 386 -8.56 -9.41 26.32
CA TYR A 386 -9.80 -10.13 26.65
C TYR A 386 -9.75 -10.94 27.94
N ARG A 387 -8.64 -10.87 28.70
CA ARG A 387 -8.47 -11.65 29.93
C ARG A 387 -9.58 -11.42 30.97
N HIS A 388 -10.22 -10.26 30.93
CA HIS A 388 -11.28 -9.87 31.86
C HIS A 388 -12.66 -9.76 31.18
N GLY A 389 -12.80 -10.29 29.96
CA GLY A 389 -14.02 -10.24 29.15
C GLY A 389 -13.90 -9.34 27.91
N ALA A 390 -14.96 -9.34 27.10
CA ALA A 390 -15.08 -8.53 25.90
C ALA A 390 -16.44 -7.82 25.88
N ASN A 391 -16.50 -6.63 25.32
CA ASN A 391 -17.74 -5.89 25.11
C ASN A 391 -18.35 -6.26 23.75
N PHE A 392 -19.52 -6.91 23.77
CA PHE A 392 -20.28 -7.32 22.58
C PHE A 392 -21.35 -6.30 22.14
N ALA A 393 -21.42 -5.13 22.80
CA ALA A 393 -22.36 -4.09 22.42
C ALA A 393 -22.02 -3.53 21.03
N VAL A 394 -23.05 -3.44 20.17
CA VAL A 394 -22.96 -2.91 18.81
C VAL A 394 -24.04 -1.84 18.63
N GLY A 395 -23.65 -0.68 18.11
CA GLY A 395 -24.59 0.39 17.81
C GLY A 395 -25.57 -0.02 16.71
N GLY A 396 -26.87 0.07 16.98
CA GLY A 396 -27.93 -0.26 16.02
C GLY A 396 -28.22 -1.77 15.88
N ALA A 397 -27.70 -2.62 16.77
CA ALA A 397 -28.05 -4.04 16.76
C ALA A 397 -29.55 -4.26 16.99
N SER A 398 -30.10 -5.28 16.33
CA SER A 398 -31.52 -5.65 16.44
C SER A 398 -31.69 -7.11 16.84
N ILE A 399 -32.83 -7.46 17.43
CA ILE A 399 -33.09 -8.85 17.82
C ILE A 399 -33.42 -9.71 16.59
N ARG A 400 -34.10 -9.15 15.59
CA ARG A 400 -34.55 -9.88 14.39
C ARG A 400 -33.62 -9.65 13.20
N PRO A 401 -33.39 -10.67 12.35
CA PRO A 401 -32.77 -10.46 11.04
C PRO A 401 -33.62 -9.50 10.19
N GLY A 402 -32.98 -8.74 9.29
CA GLY A 402 -33.67 -7.91 8.28
C GLY A 402 -33.79 -6.41 8.58
N GLY A 403 -33.18 -5.91 9.66
CA GLY A 403 -33.03 -4.47 9.91
C GLY A 403 -31.84 -3.83 9.17
N TYR A 404 -31.64 -2.52 9.36
CA TYR A 404 -30.51 -1.76 8.80
C TYR A 404 -29.12 -2.21 9.30
N SER A 405 -29.06 -3.04 10.35
CA SER A 405 -27.81 -3.53 10.93
C SER A 405 -27.57 -5.00 10.55
N PRO A 406 -26.36 -5.36 10.07
CA PRO A 406 -25.99 -6.75 9.86
C PRO A 406 -25.84 -7.53 11.18
N PHE A 407 -25.71 -6.82 12.31
CA PHE A 407 -25.58 -7.42 13.65
C PHE A 407 -26.97 -7.66 14.26
N HIS A 408 -27.34 -8.93 14.35
CA HIS A 408 -28.58 -9.38 14.97
C HIS A 408 -28.35 -10.56 15.89
N LEU A 409 -29.18 -10.70 16.92
CA LEU A 409 -29.21 -11.88 17.81
C LEU A 409 -29.90 -13.04 17.08
N GLY A 410 -29.27 -13.54 16.02
CA GLY A 410 -29.60 -14.83 15.42
C GLY A 410 -28.73 -15.91 16.05
N LEU A 411 -29.34 -16.96 16.60
CA LEU A 411 -28.62 -18.18 16.99
C LEU A 411 -28.04 -18.81 15.70
N GLN A 412 -26.72 -18.76 15.54
CA GLN A 412 -25.94 -19.65 14.68
C GLN A 412 -24.75 -20.17 15.46
#